data_AF-A0A975C090-F1
#
_entry.id   AF-A0A975C090-F1
#
_cell.length_a   1.000
_cell.length_b   1.000
_cell.length_c   1.000
_cell.angle_alpha   90.00
_cell.angle_beta   90.00
_cell.angle_gamma   90.00
#
_symmetry.space_group_name_H-M   'P 1'
#
loop_
_entity.id
_entity.type
_entity.pdbx_description
1 polymer ?
#
loop_
_entity_poly.entity_id
_entity_poly.type
_entity_poly.pdbx_seq_one_letter_code
_entity_poly.pdbx_strand_id
1 'polypeptide(L)'
;MKTKPEKEIGHIRSTEKNIEKPERIFLWEGDVIKILSKQATVKLLETHPPFADLKVILPNLRISRLENITSGARRQYEYNGEPYYFDVLKIRNGYVEIAITERQ
;
A
#
# COMPACT_ATOMS: atom_id res chain seq x y z
N MET A 1 -28.07 47.77 26.99
CA MET A 1 -27.62 47.12 25.74
C MET A 1 -26.12 46.89 25.80
N LYS A 2 -25.69 45.63 25.88
CA LYS A 2 -24.72 44.97 24.99
C LYS A 2 -24.44 43.58 25.55
N THR A 3 -24.73 42.62 24.70
CA THR A 3 -24.98 41.20 24.93
C THR A 3 -23.69 40.41 25.14
N LYS A 4 -23.73 39.42 26.05
CA LYS A 4 -22.79 38.30 26.05
C LYS A 4 -23.03 37.47 24.78
N PRO A 5 -22.00 36.99 24.07
CA PRO A 5 -22.21 35.97 23.06
C PRO A 5 -22.45 34.62 23.74
N GLU A 6 -23.63 34.07 23.50
CA GLU A 6 -23.97 32.67 23.73
C GLU A 6 -23.35 31.78 22.63
N LYS A 7 -22.91 30.59 23.05
CA LYS A 7 -22.77 29.32 22.32
C LYS A 7 -22.62 29.35 20.79
N GLU A 8 -21.51 28.77 20.32
CA GLU A 8 -21.56 27.89 19.15
C GLU A 8 -21.06 26.49 19.55
N ILE A 9 -22.01 25.56 19.60
CA ILE A 9 -21.80 24.13 19.66
C ILE A 9 -21.38 23.72 18.24
N GLY A 10 -20.08 23.79 17.97
CA GLY A 10 -19.49 23.20 16.78
C GLY A 10 -19.28 21.71 17.01
N HIS A 11 -20.13 20.89 16.42
CA HIS A 11 -20.08 19.43 16.39
C HIS A 11 -18.65 18.86 16.42
N ILE A 12 -18.33 18.11 17.48
CA ILE A 12 -17.30 17.08 17.43
C ILE A 12 -17.85 15.97 16.54
N ARG A 13 -17.62 16.11 15.23
CA ARG A 13 -17.47 14.96 14.34
C ARG A 13 -16.26 15.25 13.50
N SER A 14 -15.09 15.13 14.14
CA SER A 14 -13.92 14.63 13.45
C SER A 14 -14.31 13.28 12.84
N THR A 15 -14.90 13.29 11.65
CA THR A 15 -14.66 12.21 10.70
C THR A 15 -13.21 12.34 10.29
N GLU A 16 -12.31 12.02 11.23
CA GLU A 16 -11.05 11.42 10.85
C GLU A 16 -11.47 10.16 10.10
N LYS A 17 -11.64 10.29 8.77
CA LYS A 17 -11.36 9.19 7.86
C LYS A 17 -10.04 8.65 8.41
N ASN A 18 -10.07 7.46 9.01
CA ASN A 18 -8.88 6.71 9.32
C ASN A 18 -8.23 6.47 7.94
N ILE A 19 -7.46 7.45 7.49
CA ILE A 19 -6.61 7.32 6.32
C ILE A 19 -5.52 6.42 6.84
N GLU A 20 -5.72 5.10 6.69
CA GLU A 20 -4.70 4.12 6.97
C GLU A 20 -3.44 4.59 6.26
N LYS A 21 -2.44 4.98 7.04
CA LYS A 21 -1.17 5.45 6.48
C LYS A 21 -0.65 4.33 5.58
N PRO A 22 -0.12 4.65 4.38
CA PRO A 22 0.43 3.63 3.49
C PRO A 22 1.42 2.76 4.25
N GLU A 23 1.16 1.45 4.29
CA GLU A 23 2.08 0.49 4.89
C GLU A 23 3.32 0.44 3.99
N ARG A 24 4.45 0.97 4.48
CA ARG A 24 5.73 0.92 3.79
C ARG A 24 6.48 -0.31 4.19
N ILE A 25 6.92 -1.07 3.20
CA ILE A 25 7.53 -2.37 3.41
C ILE A 25 8.84 -2.42 2.63
N PHE A 26 9.89 -2.88 3.30
CA PHE A 26 11.17 -3.22 2.67
C PHE A 26 11.19 -4.72 2.44
N LEU A 27 11.34 -5.15 1.19
CA LEU A 27 11.53 -6.55 0.81
C LEU A 27 12.95 -6.76 0.33
N TRP A 28 13.63 -7.76 0.87
CA TRP A 28 14.92 -8.23 0.39
C TRP A 28 14.75 -9.41 -0.58
N GLU A 29 15.72 -9.65 -1.44
CA GLU A 29 15.66 -10.78 -2.37
C GLU A 29 15.44 -12.11 -1.63
N GLY A 30 14.45 -12.88 -2.09
CA GLY A 30 14.04 -14.11 -1.44
C GLY A 30 13.01 -13.93 -0.33
N ASP A 31 12.82 -12.71 0.20
CA ASP A 31 11.81 -12.44 1.24
C ASP A 31 10.40 -12.73 0.74
N VAL A 32 9.60 -13.26 1.65
CA VAL A 32 8.17 -13.49 1.47
C VAL A 32 7.44 -12.78 2.60
N ILE A 33 6.68 -11.75 2.27
CA ILE A 33 5.91 -10.97 3.26
C ILE A 33 4.41 -11.08 2.97
N LYS A 34 3.63 -11.14 4.04
CA LYS A 34 2.17 -11.06 3.95
C LYS A 34 1.71 -9.63 4.15
N ILE A 35 0.85 -9.17 3.27
CA ILE A 35 0.27 -7.82 3.21
C ILE A 35 -1.26 -7.92 3.29
N LEU A 36 -1.96 -6.79 3.42
CA LEU A 36 -3.44 -6.74 3.49
C LEU A 36 -4.00 -7.63 4.61
N SER A 37 -3.66 -7.34 5.86
CA SER A 37 -4.11 -8.15 7.00
C SER A 37 -3.78 -9.64 6.85
N LYS A 38 -2.60 -9.93 6.31
CA LYS A 38 -2.02 -11.27 6.09
C LYS A 38 -2.64 -12.10 4.96
N GLN A 39 -3.40 -11.47 4.05
CA GLN A 39 -4.15 -12.21 3.04
C GLN A 39 -3.47 -12.26 1.67
N ALA A 40 -2.74 -11.21 1.28
CA ALA A 40 -1.90 -11.26 0.10
C ALA A 40 -0.46 -11.54 0.49
N THR A 41 0.28 -12.20 -0.39
CA THR A 41 1.70 -12.52 -0.19
C THR A 41 2.51 -11.89 -1.31
N VAL A 42 3.56 -11.18 -0.96
CA VAL A 42 4.52 -10.60 -1.91
C VAL A 42 5.86 -11.29 -1.69
N LYS A 43 6.45 -11.73 -2.79
CA LYS A 43 7.81 -12.26 -2.82
C LYS A 43 8.66 -11.43 -3.76
N LEU A 44 9.82 -10.98 -3.30
CA LEU A 44 10.84 -10.43 -4.17
C LEU A 44 11.66 -11.59 -4.74
N LEU A 45 11.62 -11.74 -6.07
CA LEU A 45 12.32 -12.80 -6.77
C LEU A 45 13.77 -12.41 -7.02
N GLU A 46 13.96 -11.20 -7.56
CA GLU A 46 15.28 -10.70 -7.96
C GLU A 46 15.24 -9.18 -8.13
N THR A 47 16.37 -8.52 -7.98
CA THR A 47 16.58 -7.10 -8.27
C THR A 47 17.73 -6.93 -9.25
N HIS A 48 17.49 -6.17 -10.31
CA HIS A 48 18.48 -5.73 -11.28
C HIS A 48 18.31 -4.23 -11.51
N PRO A 49 18.81 -3.35 -10.61
CA PRO A 49 18.54 -1.92 -10.68
C PRO A 49 18.76 -1.37 -12.10
N PRO A 50 17.78 -0.63 -12.68
CA PRO A 50 16.60 -0.03 -12.03
C PRO A 50 15.35 -0.92 -11.95
N PHE A 51 15.47 -2.21 -12.24
CA PHE A 51 14.38 -3.17 -12.34
C PHE A 51 14.32 -4.12 -11.14
N ALA A 52 13.13 -4.68 -10.91
CA ALA A 52 12.93 -5.79 -9.99
C ALA A 52 11.86 -6.74 -10.50
N ASP A 53 11.90 -7.98 -10.01
CA ASP A 53 10.92 -9.00 -10.30
C ASP A 53 10.19 -9.40 -9.02
N LEU A 54 8.86 -9.22 -9.01
CA LEU A 54 8.03 -9.54 -7.86
C LEU A 54 7.00 -10.61 -8.23
N LYS A 55 6.64 -11.42 -7.23
CA LYS A 55 5.48 -12.30 -7.30
C LYS A 55 4.48 -11.86 -6.24
N VAL A 56 3.28 -11.50 -6.67
CA VAL A 56 2.15 -11.19 -5.78
C VAL A 56 1.15 -12.34 -5.88
N ILE A 57 0.74 -12.86 -4.73
CA ILE A 57 -0.29 -13.88 -4.59
C ILE A 57 -1.43 -13.25 -3.82
N LEU A 58 -2.57 -13.10 -4.49
CA LEU A 58 -3.79 -12.55 -3.89
C LEU A 58 -4.58 -13.64 -3.16
N PRO A 59 -5.53 -13.28 -2.27
CA PRO A 59 -6.28 -14.23 -1.45
C PRO A 59 -7.11 -15.23 -2.26
N ASN A 60 -7.57 -14.83 -3.44
CA ASN A 60 -8.26 -15.68 -4.41
C ASN A 60 -7.31 -16.61 -5.20
N LEU A 61 -6.08 -16.82 -4.71
CA LEU A 61 -5.00 -17.57 -5.37
C LEU A 61 -4.59 -17.04 -6.74
N ARG A 62 -5.03 -15.83 -7.11
CA ARG A 62 -4.56 -15.17 -8.34
C ARG A 62 -3.11 -14.78 -8.16
N ILE A 63 -2.24 -15.41 -8.94
CA ILE A 63 -0.81 -15.13 -8.97
C ILE A 63 -0.57 -14.09 -10.06
N SER A 64 0.12 -13.01 -9.70
CA SER A 64 0.60 -11.99 -10.63
C SER A 64 2.11 -11.93 -10.53
N ARG A 65 2.78 -12.27 -11.62
CA ARG A 65 4.22 -12.06 -11.78
C ARG A 65 4.43 -10.70 -12.40
N LEU A 66 5.16 -9.84 -11.70
CA LEU A 66 5.48 -8.49 -12.12
C LEU A 66 6.95 -8.46 -12.49
N GLU A 67 7.23 -8.60 -13.78
CA GLU A 67 8.60 -8.65 -14.30
C GLU A 67 9.07 -7.25 -14.74
N ASN A 68 10.36 -6.97 -14.54
CA ASN A 68 11.01 -5.72 -14.92
C ASN A 68 10.28 -4.45 -14.41
N ILE A 69 9.78 -4.49 -13.17
CA ILE A 69 9.13 -3.32 -12.58
C ILE A 69 10.16 -2.25 -12.25
N THR A 70 9.81 -0.97 -12.46
CA THR A 70 10.68 0.17 -12.14
C THR A 70 10.18 0.90 -10.89
N SER A 71 11.04 1.72 -10.29
CA SER A 71 10.60 2.68 -9.27
C SER A 71 9.55 3.63 -9.85
N GLY A 72 8.54 3.97 -9.05
CA GLY A 72 7.35 4.71 -9.48
C GLY A 72 6.26 3.87 -10.14
N ALA A 73 6.48 2.57 -10.37
CA ALA A 73 5.45 1.70 -10.90
C ALA A 73 4.31 1.51 -9.88
N ARG A 74 3.07 1.61 -10.37
CA ARG A 74 1.84 1.40 -9.59
C ARG A 74 1.04 0.26 -10.21
N ARG A 75 0.58 -0.69 -9.39
CA ARG A 75 -0.31 -1.78 -9.79
C ARG A 75 -1.56 -1.78 -8.93
N GLN A 76 -2.72 -1.78 -9.57
CA GLN A 76 -4.00 -1.94 -8.88
C GLN A 76 -4.35 -3.42 -8.74
N TYR A 77 -4.91 -3.79 -7.59
CA TYR A 77 -5.52 -5.08 -7.34
C TYR A 77 -6.85 -4.87 -6.62
N GLU A 78 -7.74 -5.84 -6.74
CA GLU A 78 -9.04 -5.83 -6.07
C GLU A 78 -9.04 -6.89 -4.98
N TYR A 79 -9.53 -6.52 -3.80
CA TYR A 79 -9.68 -7.43 -2.68
C TYR A 79 -10.98 -7.09 -1.93
N ASN A 80 -11.85 -8.09 -1.73
CA ASN A 80 -13.21 -7.92 -1.19
C ASN A 80 -14.05 -6.84 -1.90
N GLY A 81 -13.85 -6.64 -3.20
CA GLY A 81 -14.53 -5.59 -3.97
C GLY A 81 -13.93 -4.18 -3.79
N GLU A 82 -12.91 -4.03 -2.94
CA GLU A 82 -12.22 -2.76 -2.72
C GLU A 82 -10.92 -2.69 -3.55
N PRO A 83 -10.61 -1.55 -4.18
CA PRO A 83 -9.40 -1.35 -4.94
C PRO A 83 -8.23 -0.97 -4.03
N TYR A 84 -7.11 -1.63 -4.22
CA TYR A 84 -5.86 -1.34 -3.56
C TYR A 84 -4.75 -1.12 -4.58
N TYR A 85 -3.74 -0.35 -4.18
CA TYR A 85 -2.62 0.01 -5.03
C TYR A 85 -1.30 -0.42 -4.39
N PHE A 86 -0.51 -1.13 -5.19
CA PHE A 86 0.84 -1.54 -4.91
C PHE A 86 1.78 -0.57 -5.61
N ASP A 87 2.52 0.21 -4.84
CA ASP A 87 3.47 1.21 -5.32
C ASP A 87 4.89 0.75 -5.08
N VAL A 88 5.71 0.78 -6.12
CA VAL A 88 7.16 0.55 -6.02
C VAL A 88 7.80 1.89 -5.78
N LEU A 89 8.29 2.14 -4.56
CA LEU A 89 8.86 3.43 -4.20
C LEU A 89 10.32 3.54 -4.61
N LYS A 90 11.11 2.50 -4.32
CA LYS A 90 12.54 2.46 -4.65
C LYS A 90 12.99 1.03 -4.93
N ILE A 91 13.95 0.89 -5.83
CA ILE A 91 14.68 -0.35 -6.09
C ILE A 91 16.16 -0.08 -5.87
N ARG A 92 16.84 -0.95 -5.13
CA ARG A 92 18.29 -0.95 -4.96
C ARG A 92 18.80 -2.38 -5.09
N ASN A 93 20.13 -2.53 -5.12
CA ASN A 93 20.75 -3.85 -5.17
C ASN A 93 20.33 -4.66 -3.93
N GLY A 94 19.62 -5.76 -4.15
CA GLY A 94 19.16 -6.71 -3.13
C GLY A 94 17.87 -6.34 -2.41
N TYR A 95 17.23 -5.18 -2.65
CA TYR A 95 15.97 -4.84 -1.97
C TYR A 95 15.07 -3.86 -2.75
N VAL A 96 13.77 -3.92 -2.43
CA VAL A 96 12.72 -3.03 -2.94
C VAL A 96 11.93 -2.41 -1.77
N GLU A 97 11.70 -1.11 -1.84
CA GLU A 97 10.76 -0.39 -0.97
C GLU A 97 9.41 -0.30 -1.69
N ILE A 98 8.35 -0.82 -1.06
CA ILE A 98 7.00 -0.78 -1.59
C ILE A 98 6.05 -0.07 -0.63
N ALA A 99 4.94 0.44 -1.14
CA ALA A 99 3.82 0.92 -0.35
C ALA A 99 2.51 0.31 -0.83
N ILE A 100 1.61 0.08 0.11
CA ILE A 100 0.26 -0.40 -0.16
C ILE A 100 -0.73 0.63 0.34
N THR A 101 -1.69 0.98 -0.51
CA THR A 101 -2.76 1.92 -0.18
C THR A 101 -4.12 1.34 -0.55
N GLU A 102 -5.07 1.43 0.39
CA GLU A 102 -6.49 1.34 0.10
C GLU A 102 -6.97 2.69 -0.43
N ARG A 103 -7.82 2.71 -1.47
CA ARG A 103 -8.42 3.96 -1.93
C ARG A 103 -9.87 4.04 -1.47
N GLN A 104 -10.09 4.87 -0.45
CA GLN A 104 -11.41 5.30 0.04
C GLN A 104 -12.03 6.43 -0.78
#